data_AF-A0A3N4S2T6-F1
#
_entry.id   AF-A0A3N4S2T6-F1
#
_cell.length_a   1.000
_cell.length_b   1.000
_cell.length_c   1.000
_cell.angle_alpha   90.00
_cell.angle_beta   90.00
_cell.angle_gamma   90.00
#
_symmetry.space_group_name_H-M   'P 1'
#
loop_
_entity.id
_entity.type
_entity.pdbx_description
1 polymer ?
#
loop_
_entity_poly.entity_id
_entity_poly.type
_entity_poly.pdbx_seq_one_letter_code
_entity_poly.pdbx_strand_id
1 'polypeptide(L)'
;MEKIIPTEGLRATLLWPVTGLCTGTPVLVRKLTAPQRQRRAEAAELKAKRERILAEAAEAAEVAFAKKLIAETDPVKRAALVQAQEAGQIAAREVQLEQDKAARAAGREKLKDTAGAAALLLVVGGPLIWSLARPWIGPGVGLAIGVWWIAALIHAPAPGKDAEQAPAGPPAPARREGSGPDVEEDWEETAPTPRQEPSPTPADARLAVVLLGAAGGHVALTAVTAHLAAQHPLWKRSGKAVKALLGEAGVRVRGGVRVEGVSVEGIHRDDVPPLPSPSGAAPGSVVAAGQSNNNNANNAPQVGGGEGFITRPDPDNPARTIVVHTAA
;
A
#
# COMPACT_ATOMS: atom_id res chain seq x y z
N MET A 1 5.76 -46.12 -24.53
CA MET A 1 6.45 -44.80 -24.44
C MET A 1 5.53 -43.76 -25.05
N GLU A 2 4.66 -43.19 -24.22
CA GLU A 2 3.70 -42.16 -24.66
C GLU A 2 4.36 -40.78 -24.59
N LYS A 3 4.39 -40.08 -25.72
CA LYS A 3 4.90 -38.70 -25.80
C LYS A 3 3.80 -37.74 -25.34
N ILE A 4 3.94 -37.22 -24.12
CA ILE A 4 3.15 -36.11 -23.60
C ILE A 4 3.63 -34.84 -24.31
N ILE A 5 2.84 -34.32 -25.25
CA ILE A 5 3.09 -33.01 -25.87
C ILE A 5 2.46 -31.96 -24.95
N PRO A 6 3.22 -31.01 -24.39
CA PRO A 6 2.68 -30.00 -23.49
C PRO A 6 1.71 -29.07 -24.22
N THR A 7 0.44 -29.13 -23.85
CA THR A 7 -0.68 -28.39 -24.45
C THR A 7 -0.68 -26.89 -24.14
N GLU A 8 0.21 -26.40 -23.28
CA GLU A 8 0.27 -24.98 -22.91
C GLU A 8 0.88 -24.08 -24.00
N GLY A 9 1.69 -24.63 -24.91
CA GLY A 9 2.30 -23.86 -26.01
C GLY A 9 1.38 -23.58 -27.21
N LEU A 10 0.26 -24.30 -27.34
CA LEU A 10 -0.60 -24.21 -28.54
C LEU A 10 -1.67 -23.13 -28.45
N ARG A 11 -2.09 -22.72 -27.25
CA ARG A 11 -3.11 -21.68 -27.06
C ARG A 11 -2.58 -20.26 -27.30
N ALA A 12 -1.30 -20.00 -27.01
CA ALA A 12 -0.71 -18.68 -27.22
C ALA A 12 -0.44 -18.38 -28.71
N THR A 13 -0.22 -19.40 -29.52
CA THR A 13 0.23 -19.24 -30.92
C THR A 13 -0.92 -19.06 -31.91
N LEU A 14 -2.13 -19.53 -31.59
CA LEU A 14 -3.31 -19.42 -32.48
C LEU A 14 -4.16 -18.18 -32.25
N LEU A 15 -4.08 -17.52 -31.07
CA LEU A 15 -4.83 -16.28 -30.82
C LEU A 15 -4.13 -15.00 -31.33
N TRP A 16 -2.82 -15.06 -31.55
CA TRP A 16 -2.01 -13.91 -31.90
C TRP A 16 -2.21 -13.31 -33.31
N PRO A 17 -2.50 -14.10 -34.39
CA PRO A 17 -2.67 -13.51 -35.71
C PRO A 17 -4.01 -12.80 -35.90
N VAL A 18 -5.05 -13.14 -35.13
CA VAL A 18 -6.41 -12.59 -35.34
C VAL A 18 -6.58 -11.22 -34.66
N THR A 19 -6.04 -11.02 -33.46
CA THR A 19 -6.08 -9.70 -32.80
C THR A 19 -5.04 -8.73 -33.38
N GLY A 20 -3.88 -9.22 -33.82
CA GLY A 20 -2.83 -8.41 -34.44
C GLY A 20 -3.21 -7.82 -35.81
N LEU A 21 -4.11 -8.48 -36.54
CA LEU A 21 -4.60 -8.00 -37.84
C LEU A 21 -5.62 -6.86 -37.70
N CYS A 22 -6.44 -6.87 -36.64
CA CYS A 22 -7.49 -5.87 -36.45
C CYS A 22 -7.02 -4.60 -35.70
N THR A 23 -5.95 -4.67 -34.91
CA THR A 23 -5.41 -3.48 -34.22
C THR A 23 -4.21 -2.85 -34.91
N GLY A 24 -3.80 -3.35 -36.09
CA GLY A 24 -2.95 -2.65 -37.04
C GLY A 24 -1.78 -1.88 -36.43
N THR A 25 -1.02 -2.46 -35.51
CA THR A 25 0.31 -1.93 -35.20
C THR A 25 1.26 -2.47 -36.27
N PRO A 26 1.61 -1.67 -37.30
CA PRO A 26 2.38 -2.18 -38.41
C PRO A 26 3.73 -2.68 -37.91
N VAL A 27 4.26 -3.72 -38.56
CA VAL A 27 5.59 -4.31 -38.30
C VAL A 27 6.71 -3.25 -38.24
N LEU A 28 6.49 -2.09 -38.86
CA LEU A 28 7.35 -0.90 -38.78
C LEU A 28 7.49 -0.32 -37.36
N VAL A 29 6.46 -0.34 -36.51
CA VAL A 29 6.54 0.13 -35.10
C VAL A 29 7.44 -0.79 -34.28
N ARG A 30 7.49 -2.09 -34.59
CA ARG A 30 8.41 -3.04 -33.96
C ARG A 30 9.88 -2.72 -34.30
N LYS A 31 10.17 -2.32 -35.54
CA LYS A 31 11.55 -1.95 -35.95
C LYS A 31 11.97 -0.58 -35.43
N LEU A 32 11.05 0.40 -35.38
CA LEU A 32 11.33 1.74 -34.81
C LEU A 32 11.55 1.72 -33.29
N THR A 33 11.01 0.73 -32.58
CA THR A 33 11.13 0.65 -31.11
C THR A 33 12.30 -0.22 -30.63
N ALA A 34 12.96 -0.99 -31.50
CA ALA A 34 14.14 -1.79 -31.11
C ALA A 34 15.26 -0.96 -30.44
N PRO A 35 15.72 0.19 -30.98
CA PRO A 35 16.74 1.00 -30.33
C PRO A 35 16.23 1.66 -29.03
N GLN A 36 14.94 1.99 -28.95
CA GLN A 36 14.35 2.51 -27.71
C GLN A 36 14.30 1.46 -26.61
N ARG A 37 14.04 0.19 -26.94
CA ARG A 37 14.10 -0.93 -25.99
C ARG A 37 15.51 -1.16 -25.48
N GLN A 38 16.50 -1.14 -26.37
CA GLN A 38 17.92 -1.24 -25.98
C GLN A 38 18.30 -0.11 -25.02
N ARG A 39 17.98 1.15 -25.34
CA ARG A 39 18.25 2.29 -24.44
C ARG A 39 17.56 2.16 -23.07
N ARG A 40 16.34 1.61 -23.02
CA ARG A 40 15.65 1.35 -21.76
C ARG A 40 16.30 0.22 -20.97
N ALA A 41 16.77 -0.83 -21.64
CA ALA A 41 17.51 -1.92 -21.01
C ALA A 41 18.85 -1.41 -20.45
N GLU A 42 19.63 -0.68 -21.25
CA GLU A 42 20.89 -0.05 -20.84
C GLU A 42 20.68 0.91 -19.66
N ALA A 43 19.62 1.74 -19.69
CA ALA A 43 19.28 2.63 -18.58
C ALA A 43 18.92 1.86 -17.30
N ALA A 44 18.19 0.74 -17.42
CA ALA A 44 17.86 -0.11 -16.28
C ALA A 44 19.11 -0.80 -15.71
N GLU A 45 20.02 -1.27 -16.57
CA GLU A 45 21.29 -1.86 -16.15
C GLU A 45 22.20 -0.84 -15.46
N LEU A 46 22.32 0.37 -16.01
CA LEU A 46 23.08 1.45 -15.38
C LEU A 46 22.49 1.85 -14.03
N LYS A 47 21.17 1.88 -13.92
CA LYS A 47 20.48 2.14 -12.65
C LYS A 47 20.79 1.04 -11.63
N ALA A 48 20.69 -0.22 -12.01
CA ALA A 48 21.01 -1.36 -11.14
C ALA A 48 22.49 -1.34 -10.70
N LYS A 49 23.42 -1.00 -11.60
CA LYS A 49 24.84 -0.82 -11.25
C LYS A 49 25.06 0.29 -10.24
N ARG A 50 24.39 1.44 -10.40
CA ARG A 50 24.46 2.55 -9.44
C ARG A 50 23.92 2.14 -8.07
N GLU A 51 22.80 1.41 -8.03
CA GLU A 51 22.23 0.92 -6.77
C GLU A 51 23.18 -0.05 -6.05
N ARG A 52 23.87 -0.94 -6.78
CA ARG A 52 24.90 -1.82 -6.20
C ARG A 52 26.09 -1.03 -5.64
N ILE A 53 26.63 -0.08 -6.39
CA ILE A 53 27.76 0.75 -5.93
C ILE A 53 27.37 1.55 -4.68
N LEU A 54 26.14 2.07 -4.64
CA LEU A 54 25.64 2.79 -3.46
C LEU A 54 25.47 1.87 -2.24
N ALA A 55 25.01 0.64 -2.44
CA ALA A 55 24.90 -0.35 -1.37
C ALA A 55 26.28 -0.74 -0.83
N GLU A 56 27.23 -1.06 -1.71
CA GLU A 56 28.62 -1.37 -1.34
C GLU A 56 29.29 -0.19 -0.61
N ALA A 57 29.04 1.05 -1.05
CA ALA A 57 29.54 2.25 -0.38
C ALA A 57 28.92 2.45 1.01
N ALA A 58 27.63 2.13 1.18
CA ALA A 58 26.95 2.21 2.48
C ALA A 58 27.53 1.18 3.47
N GLU A 59 27.70 -0.08 3.03
CA GLU A 59 28.33 -1.13 3.84
C GLU A 59 29.77 -0.77 4.22
N ALA A 60 30.56 -0.24 3.26
CA ALA A 60 31.92 0.21 3.53
C ALA A 60 31.96 1.37 4.56
N ALA A 61 30.98 2.29 4.51
CA ALA A 61 30.86 3.38 5.46
C ALA A 61 30.51 2.87 6.87
N GLU A 62 29.62 1.89 6.99
CA GLU A 62 29.27 1.26 8.27
C GLU A 62 30.48 0.52 8.88
N VAL A 63 31.22 -0.25 8.08
CA VAL A 63 32.44 -0.93 8.54
C VAL A 63 33.51 0.08 8.98
N ALA A 64 33.69 1.18 8.23
CA ALA A 64 34.62 2.24 8.61
C ALA A 64 34.19 2.95 9.91
N PHE A 65 32.90 3.18 10.10
CA PHE A 65 32.36 3.73 11.34
C PHE A 65 32.55 2.79 12.52
N ALA A 66 32.25 1.50 12.36
CA ALA A 66 32.47 0.50 13.40
C ALA A 66 33.95 0.41 13.82
N LYS A 67 34.87 0.45 12.85
CA LYS A 67 36.33 0.50 13.15
C LYS A 67 36.70 1.75 13.94
N LYS A 68 36.16 2.92 13.60
CA LYS A 68 36.38 4.16 14.38
C LYS A 68 35.82 4.07 15.79
N LEU A 69 34.63 3.48 15.95
CA LEU A 69 33.98 3.33 17.26
C LEU A 69 34.78 2.41 18.19
N ILE A 70 35.35 1.32 17.66
CA ILE A 70 36.21 0.41 18.42
C ILE A 70 37.53 1.09 18.80
N ALA A 71 38.12 1.86 17.89
CA ALA A 71 39.40 2.55 18.11
C ALA A 71 39.32 3.72 19.11
N GLU A 72 38.16 4.36 19.24
CA GLU A 72 37.95 5.44 20.22
C GLU A 72 37.90 4.86 21.64
N THR A 73 38.71 5.33 22.58
CA THR A 73 38.75 4.76 23.96
C THR A 73 37.82 5.52 24.90
N ASP A 74 37.54 6.79 24.62
CA ASP A 74 36.74 7.67 25.49
C ASP A 74 35.23 7.38 25.34
N PRO A 75 34.51 7.02 26.42
CA PRO A 75 33.08 6.72 26.36
C PRO A 75 32.23 7.92 25.93
N VAL A 76 32.64 9.15 26.27
CA VAL A 76 31.89 10.37 25.91
C VAL A 76 31.98 10.61 24.40
N LYS A 77 33.16 10.44 23.81
CA LYS A 77 33.36 10.56 22.36
C LYS A 77 32.65 9.46 21.59
N ARG A 78 32.65 8.22 22.09
CA ARG A 78 31.86 7.12 21.49
C ARG A 78 30.38 7.46 21.43
N ALA A 79 29.81 7.96 22.53
CA ALA A 79 28.41 8.37 22.58
C ALA A 79 28.12 9.50 21.57
N ALA A 80 29.01 10.51 21.49
CA ALA A 80 28.88 11.60 20.54
C ALA A 80 28.95 11.12 19.07
N LEU A 81 29.82 10.15 18.75
CA LEU A 81 29.90 9.57 17.41
C LEU A 81 28.62 8.82 17.01
N VAL A 82 28.03 8.06 17.93
CA VAL A 82 26.76 7.35 17.69
C VAL A 82 25.62 8.35 17.48
N GLN A 83 25.50 9.36 18.35
CA GLN A 83 24.49 10.42 18.20
C GLN A 83 24.64 11.18 16.87
N ALA A 84 25.87 11.49 16.47
CA ALA A 84 26.13 12.13 15.17
C ALA A 84 25.72 11.24 13.99
N GLN A 85 25.92 9.92 14.09
CA GLN A 85 25.49 8.97 13.06
C GLN A 85 23.96 8.91 12.97
N GLU A 86 23.26 8.82 14.11
CA GLU A 86 21.79 8.82 14.16
C GLU A 86 21.20 10.11 13.59
N ALA A 87 21.73 11.27 13.99
CA ALA A 87 21.32 12.56 13.44
C ALA A 87 21.53 12.63 11.92
N GLY A 88 22.64 12.09 11.42
CA GLY A 88 22.91 11.98 9.98
C GLY A 88 21.91 11.09 9.25
N GLN A 89 21.52 9.95 9.84
CA GLN A 89 20.51 9.05 9.27
C GLN A 89 19.11 9.70 9.23
N ILE A 90 18.74 10.45 10.27
CA ILE A 90 17.46 11.18 10.32
C ILE A 90 17.43 12.25 9.22
N ALA A 91 18.48 13.07 9.10
CA ALA A 91 18.58 14.08 8.05
C ALA A 91 18.52 13.47 6.64
N ALA A 92 19.18 12.33 6.42
CA ALA A 92 19.12 11.61 5.14
C ALA A 92 17.70 11.14 4.79
N ARG A 93 16.95 10.63 5.78
CA ARG A 93 15.54 10.22 5.60
C ARG A 93 14.65 11.41 5.28
N GLU A 94 14.85 12.56 5.93
CA GLU A 94 14.09 13.78 5.64
C GLU A 94 14.32 14.26 4.19
N VAL A 95 15.58 14.31 3.74
CA VAL A 95 15.91 14.66 2.36
C VAL A 95 15.27 13.68 1.37
N GLN A 96 15.28 12.37 1.67
CA GLN A 96 14.64 11.38 0.81
C GLN A 96 13.11 11.57 0.73
N LEU A 97 12.46 11.88 1.86
CA LEU A 97 11.03 12.19 1.89
C LEU A 97 10.70 13.46 1.09
N GLU A 98 11.55 14.48 1.13
CA GLU A 98 11.40 15.70 0.32
C GLU A 98 11.57 15.41 -1.18
N GLN A 99 12.57 14.60 -1.55
CA GLN A 99 12.77 14.16 -2.93
C GLN A 99 11.57 13.36 -3.45
N ASP A 100 11.03 12.44 -2.65
CA ASP A 100 9.83 11.68 -2.98
C ASP A 100 8.60 12.58 -3.14
N LYS A 101 8.44 13.58 -2.26
CA LYS A 101 7.37 14.59 -2.38
C LYS A 101 7.53 15.39 -3.68
N ALA A 102 8.74 15.84 -4.01
CA ALA A 102 9.03 16.57 -5.24
C ALA A 102 8.78 15.72 -6.48
N ALA A 103 9.18 14.43 -6.47
CA ALA A 103 8.92 13.49 -7.55
C ALA A 103 7.41 13.25 -7.76
N ARG A 104 6.65 13.13 -6.66
CA ARG A 104 5.18 13.04 -6.72
C ARG A 104 4.54 14.32 -7.26
N ALA A 105 5.04 15.49 -6.88
CA ALA A 105 4.56 16.78 -7.38
C ALA A 105 4.80 16.90 -8.90
N ALA A 106 6.01 16.58 -9.38
CA ALA A 106 6.35 16.54 -10.79
C ALA A 106 5.50 15.52 -11.58
N GLY A 107 5.16 14.39 -10.95
CA GLY A 107 4.23 13.41 -11.54
C GLY A 107 2.81 13.96 -11.72
N ARG A 108 2.30 14.71 -10.73
CA ARG A 108 0.97 15.34 -10.79
C ARG A 108 0.89 16.43 -11.87
N GLU A 109 1.96 17.19 -12.07
CA GLU A 109 2.03 18.22 -13.11
C GLU A 109 1.90 17.61 -14.51
N LYS A 110 2.67 16.54 -14.79
CA LYS A 110 2.56 15.78 -16.06
C LYS A 110 1.16 15.21 -16.29
N LEU A 111 0.49 14.76 -15.23
CA LEU A 111 -0.89 14.27 -15.30
C LEU A 111 -1.89 15.38 -15.64
N LYS A 112 -1.68 16.60 -15.15
CA LYS A 112 -2.51 17.76 -15.52
C LYS A 112 -2.33 18.14 -16.99
N ASP A 113 -1.09 18.12 -17.49
CA ASP A 113 -0.81 18.45 -18.90
C ASP A 113 -1.41 17.40 -19.85
N THR A 114 -1.31 16.12 -19.48
CA THR A 114 -1.90 15.02 -20.27
C THR A 114 -3.43 14.97 -20.18
N ALA A 115 -4.01 15.24 -19.01
CA ALA A 115 -5.46 15.37 -18.85
C ALA A 115 -6.00 16.59 -19.61
N GLY A 116 -5.27 17.71 -19.61
CA GLY A 116 -5.58 18.90 -20.40
C GLY A 116 -5.52 18.60 -21.91
N ALA A 117 -4.47 17.92 -22.37
CA ALA A 117 -4.35 17.49 -23.77
C ALA A 117 -5.44 16.48 -24.19
N ALA A 118 -5.78 15.52 -23.33
CA ALA A 118 -6.85 14.56 -23.58
C ALA A 118 -8.24 15.22 -23.59
N ALA A 119 -8.49 16.16 -22.67
CA ALA A 119 -9.71 16.95 -22.64
C ALA A 119 -9.83 17.84 -23.90
N LEU A 120 -8.73 18.44 -24.36
CA LEU A 120 -8.70 19.25 -25.57
C LEU A 120 -8.93 18.39 -26.83
N LEU A 121 -8.38 17.18 -26.88
CA LEU A 121 -8.68 16.18 -27.92
C LEU A 121 -10.15 15.73 -27.91
N LEU A 122 -10.77 15.58 -26.73
CA LEU A 122 -12.20 15.23 -26.61
C LEU A 122 -13.11 16.39 -27.02
N VAL A 123 -12.80 17.62 -26.62
CA VAL A 123 -13.63 18.82 -26.90
C VAL A 123 -13.49 19.27 -28.35
N VAL A 124 -12.29 19.27 -28.91
CA VAL A 124 -12.03 19.76 -30.27
C VAL A 124 -12.09 18.61 -31.30
N GLY A 125 -11.52 17.45 -30.97
CA GLY A 125 -11.50 16.29 -31.87
C GLY A 125 -12.78 15.47 -31.87
N GLY A 126 -13.48 15.40 -30.73
CA GLY A 126 -14.72 14.63 -30.59
C GLY A 126 -15.80 15.01 -31.62
N PRO A 127 -16.18 16.29 -31.77
CA PRO A 127 -17.18 16.72 -32.75
C PRO A 127 -16.74 16.49 -34.20
N LEU A 128 -15.46 16.68 -34.51
CA LEU A 128 -14.92 16.51 -35.86
C LEU A 128 -14.89 15.03 -36.27
N ILE A 129 -14.40 14.15 -35.40
CA ILE A 129 -14.40 12.69 -35.61
C ILE A 129 -15.84 12.15 -35.67
N TRP A 130 -16.74 12.66 -34.83
CA TRP A 130 -18.15 12.28 -34.85
C TRP A 130 -18.85 12.69 -36.14
N SER A 131 -18.53 13.87 -36.69
CA SER A 131 -19.08 14.33 -37.97
C SER A 131 -18.60 13.49 -39.17
N LEU A 132 -17.33 13.05 -39.17
CA LEU A 132 -16.78 12.19 -40.23
C LEU A 132 -17.26 10.73 -40.12
N ALA A 133 -17.44 10.21 -38.91
CA ALA A 133 -17.86 8.84 -38.68
C ALA A 133 -19.38 8.64 -38.83
N ARG A 134 -20.18 9.70 -38.72
CA ARG A 134 -21.66 9.65 -38.76
C ARG A 134 -22.28 8.85 -39.91
N PRO A 135 -21.75 8.85 -41.15
CA PRO A 135 -22.33 8.06 -42.25
C PRO A 135 -22.04 6.56 -42.15
N TRP A 136 -21.04 6.16 -41.36
CA TRP A 136 -20.55 4.77 -41.25
C TRP A 136 -21.03 4.06 -39.97
N ILE A 137 -21.65 4.79 -39.03
CA ILE A 137 -22.04 4.30 -37.72
C ILE A 137 -23.32 3.44 -37.74
N GLY A 138 -24.09 3.42 -38.84
CA GLY A 138 -25.40 2.75 -38.93
C GLY A 138 -25.39 1.25 -38.56
N PRO A 139 -24.64 0.37 -39.24
CA PRO A 139 -24.57 -1.05 -38.87
C PRO A 139 -23.24 -1.49 -38.22
N GLY A 140 -22.14 -0.75 -38.43
CA GLY A 140 -20.79 -1.19 -38.01
C GLY A 140 -20.52 -1.09 -36.51
N VAL A 141 -21.09 -0.09 -35.83
CA VAL A 141 -20.84 0.14 -34.39
C VAL A 141 -21.56 -0.89 -33.53
N GLY A 142 -22.74 -1.36 -33.95
CA GLY A 142 -23.44 -2.45 -33.28
C GLY A 142 -22.63 -3.76 -33.30
N LEU A 143 -21.95 -4.04 -34.43
CA LEU A 143 -21.06 -5.19 -34.54
C LEU A 143 -19.79 -5.02 -33.70
N ALA A 144 -19.17 -3.84 -33.69
CA ALA A 144 -17.97 -3.61 -32.88
C ALA A 144 -18.26 -3.74 -31.37
N ILE A 145 -19.39 -3.19 -30.89
CA ILE A 145 -19.83 -3.32 -29.50
C ILE A 145 -20.20 -4.78 -29.19
N GLY A 146 -20.88 -5.47 -30.10
CA GLY A 146 -21.22 -6.89 -29.96
C GLY A 146 -19.98 -7.80 -29.89
N VAL A 147 -19.01 -7.60 -30.77
CA VAL A 147 -17.73 -8.33 -30.78
C VAL A 147 -16.94 -8.05 -29.51
N TRP A 148 -16.91 -6.79 -29.04
CA TRP A 148 -16.25 -6.43 -27.80
C TRP A 148 -16.91 -7.09 -26.57
N TRP A 149 -18.25 -7.13 -26.51
CA TRP A 149 -18.99 -7.82 -25.45
C TRP A 149 -18.79 -9.34 -25.48
N ILE A 150 -18.77 -9.96 -26.66
CA ILE A 150 -18.51 -11.39 -26.81
C ILE A 150 -17.07 -11.72 -26.39
N ALA A 151 -16.09 -10.90 -26.76
CA ALA A 151 -14.71 -11.06 -26.32
C ALA A 151 -14.57 -10.92 -24.78
N ALA A 152 -15.29 -9.97 -24.18
CA ALA A 152 -15.33 -9.80 -22.73
C ALA A 152 -15.95 -11.01 -22.01
N LEU A 153 -16.97 -11.65 -22.61
CA LEU A 153 -17.58 -12.87 -22.07
C LEU A 153 -16.67 -14.10 -22.20
N ILE A 154 -15.90 -14.22 -23.27
CA ILE A 154 -14.96 -15.34 -23.47
C ILE A 154 -13.73 -15.22 -22.55
N HIS A 155 -13.30 -14.00 -22.23
CA HIS A 155 -12.20 -13.74 -21.29
C HIS A 155 -12.65 -13.57 -19.85
N ALA A 156 -13.95 -13.72 -19.56
CA ALA A 156 -14.42 -13.80 -18.19
C ALA A 156 -13.83 -15.08 -17.56
N PRO A 157 -13.03 -14.97 -16.48
CA PRO A 157 -12.42 -16.13 -15.84
C PRO A 157 -13.52 -17.08 -15.39
N ALA A 158 -13.52 -18.30 -15.93
CA ALA A 158 -14.47 -19.33 -15.54
C ALA A 158 -14.41 -19.52 -14.01
N PRO A 159 -15.56 -19.61 -13.32
CA PRO A 159 -15.57 -19.90 -11.89
C PRO A 159 -14.80 -21.21 -11.65
N GLY A 160 -13.68 -21.08 -10.94
CA GLY A 160 -12.70 -22.14 -10.73
C GLY A 160 -13.36 -23.41 -10.21
N LYS A 161 -13.07 -24.50 -10.92
CA LYS A 161 -13.50 -25.87 -10.66
C LYS A 161 -12.61 -26.50 -9.58
N ASP A 162 -12.31 -25.76 -8.52
CA ASP A 162 -11.37 -26.14 -7.46
C ASP A 162 -12.07 -26.64 -6.19
N ALA A 163 -13.35 -27.04 -6.29
CA ALA A 163 -14.14 -27.50 -5.15
C ALA A 163 -14.12 -29.03 -4.93
N GLU A 164 -13.40 -29.81 -5.75
CA GLU A 164 -13.50 -31.27 -5.69
C GLU A 164 -12.13 -31.94 -5.71
N GLN A 165 -11.33 -31.65 -4.69
CA GLN A 165 -10.28 -32.58 -4.27
C GLN A 165 -10.15 -32.54 -2.74
N ALA A 166 -11.08 -33.24 -2.09
CA ALA A 166 -10.95 -33.63 -0.70
C ALA A 166 -9.84 -34.70 -0.59
N PRO A 167 -8.75 -34.47 0.16
CA PRO A 167 -7.82 -35.53 0.48
C PRO A 167 -8.47 -36.51 1.47
N ALA A 168 -8.55 -37.76 1.05
CA ALA A 168 -8.89 -38.90 1.89
C ALA A 168 -7.96 -38.95 3.12
N GLY A 169 -8.55 -39.27 4.27
CA GLY A 169 -7.90 -39.24 5.57
C GLY A 169 -6.69 -40.17 5.69
N PRO A 170 -5.75 -39.87 6.60
CA PRO A 170 -4.58 -40.69 6.84
C PRO A 170 -4.96 -42.04 7.47
N PRO A 171 -4.38 -43.16 7.02
CA PRO A 171 -4.57 -44.47 7.63
C PRO A 171 -3.89 -44.54 9.02
N ALA A 172 -4.54 -45.28 9.91
CA ALA A 172 -4.12 -45.51 11.29
C ALA A 172 -2.69 -46.07 11.41
N PRO A 173 -1.88 -45.62 12.39
CA PRO A 173 -0.54 -46.15 12.58
C PRO A 173 -0.60 -47.56 13.18
N ALA A 174 -0.08 -48.53 12.41
CA ALA A 174 0.24 -49.85 12.90
C ALA A 174 1.41 -49.78 13.87
N ARG A 175 1.15 -50.26 15.09
CA ARG A 175 2.09 -50.51 16.17
C ARG A 175 3.23 -51.40 15.68
N ARG A 176 4.47 -50.92 15.73
CA ARG A 176 5.69 -51.76 15.70
C ARG A 176 6.50 -51.47 16.96
N GLU A 177 6.48 -52.45 17.85
CA GLU A 177 7.52 -52.67 18.86
C GLU A 177 8.77 -53.18 18.16
N GLY A 178 9.94 -52.67 18.53
CA GLY A 178 11.22 -53.12 18.00
C GLY A 178 12.40 -52.32 18.54
N SER A 179 13.04 -52.87 19.57
CA SER A 179 14.26 -52.48 20.27
C SER A 179 15.43 -51.94 19.42
N GLY A 180 16.22 -51.07 20.05
CA GLY A 180 17.69 -51.02 19.83
C GLY A 180 18.26 -49.60 19.81
N PRO A 181 19.13 -49.21 20.77
CA PRO A 181 19.75 -47.90 20.81
C PRO A 181 21.02 -47.88 19.97
N ASP A 182 21.09 -47.00 18.97
CA ASP A 182 22.35 -46.50 18.46
C ASP A 182 22.25 -44.99 18.29
N VAL A 183 23.06 -44.31 19.09
CA VAL A 183 23.18 -42.85 19.15
C VAL A 183 24.12 -42.46 18.03
N GLU A 184 23.58 -42.29 16.83
CA GLU A 184 24.17 -41.39 15.85
C GLU A 184 23.51 -40.02 16.08
N GLU A 185 24.30 -39.09 16.62
CA GLU A 185 23.94 -37.68 16.73
C GLU A 185 23.83 -37.09 15.31
N ASP A 186 22.69 -37.35 14.67
CA ASP A 186 22.27 -36.71 13.44
C ASP A 186 21.76 -35.31 13.82
N TRP A 187 22.60 -34.31 13.56
CA TRP A 187 22.25 -32.90 13.66
C TRP A 187 21.32 -32.51 12.51
N GLU A 188 20.20 -33.22 12.37
CA GLU A 188 19.12 -32.92 11.43
C GLU A 188 18.70 -31.47 11.71
N GLU A 189 19.34 -30.55 10.98
CA GLU A 189 19.20 -29.12 11.05
C GLU A 189 17.75 -28.86 10.70
N THR A 190 16.93 -28.83 11.75
CA THR A 190 15.48 -28.81 11.67
C THR A 190 15.15 -27.49 11.00
N ALA A 191 14.95 -27.53 9.68
CA ALA A 191 14.71 -26.35 8.88
C ALA A 191 13.62 -25.54 9.60
N PRO A 192 13.89 -24.27 9.98
CA PRO A 192 13.00 -23.51 10.84
C PRO A 192 11.62 -23.55 10.21
N THR A 193 10.66 -24.15 10.91
CA THR A 193 9.29 -24.27 10.43
C THR A 193 8.85 -22.87 10.04
N PRO A 194 8.44 -22.62 8.78
CA PRO A 194 8.19 -21.28 8.29
C PRO A 194 7.22 -20.61 9.25
N ARG A 195 7.72 -19.55 9.90
CA ARG A 195 6.99 -18.83 10.95
C ARG A 195 5.75 -18.25 10.27
N GLN A 196 4.60 -18.87 10.50
CA GLN A 196 3.36 -18.46 9.89
C GLN A 196 3.04 -17.07 10.43
N GLU A 197 3.15 -16.04 9.58
CA GLU A 197 2.82 -14.69 10.00
C GLU A 197 1.36 -14.62 10.44
N PRO A 198 1.06 -13.83 11.49
CA PRO A 198 -0.29 -13.75 12.02
C PRO A 198 -1.24 -13.19 10.96
N SER A 199 -2.22 -14.00 10.59
CA SER A 199 -3.33 -13.56 9.75
C SER A 199 -4.17 -12.52 10.49
N PRO A 200 -4.79 -11.56 9.77
CA PRO A 200 -5.62 -10.54 10.38
C PRO A 200 -6.79 -11.18 11.14
N THR A 201 -7.03 -10.65 12.35
CA THR A 201 -8.11 -11.10 13.23
C THR A 201 -9.38 -10.28 13.00
N PRO A 202 -10.55 -10.75 13.48
CA PRO A 202 -11.78 -9.95 13.47
C PRO A 202 -11.63 -8.62 14.24
N ALA A 203 -10.79 -8.58 15.28
CA ALA A 203 -10.51 -7.37 16.04
C ALA A 203 -9.77 -6.32 15.19
N ASP A 204 -8.80 -6.74 14.37
CA ASP A 204 -8.06 -5.86 13.46
C ASP A 204 -8.99 -5.26 12.41
N ALA A 205 -9.87 -6.09 11.83
CA ALA A 205 -10.88 -5.63 10.87
C ALA A 205 -11.85 -4.62 11.51
N ARG A 206 -12.30 -4.86 12.74
CA ARG A 206 -13.14 -3.91 13.50
C ARG A 206 -12.40 -2.60 13.74
N LEU A 207 -11.16 -2.65 14.21
CA LEU A 207 -10.33 -1.46 14.48
C LEU A 207 -10.11 -0.64 13.20
N ALA A 208 -9.82 -1.30 12.08
CA ALA A 208 -9.66 -0.65 10.78
C ALA A 208 -10.92 0.16 10.38
N VAL A 209 -12.12 -0.41 10.57
CA VAL A 209 -13.39 0.29 10.30
C VAL A 209 -13.56 1.50 11.21
N VAL A 210 -13.24 1.37 12.50
CA VAL A 210 -13.34 2.48 13.47
C VAL A 210 -12.39 3.62 13.10
N LEU A 211 -11.12 3.30 12.79
CA LEU A 211 -10.12 4.31 12.44
C LEU A 211 -10.48 5.04 11.14
N LEU A 212 -10.93 4.31 10.11
CA LEU A 212 -11.37 4.90 8.85
C LEU A 212 -12.68 5.69 8.99
N GLY A 213 -13.56 5.26 9.90
CA GLY A 213 -14.84 5.90 10.19
C GLY A 213 -14.77 7.06 11.19
N ALA A 214 -13.62 7.30 11.83
CA ALA A 214 -13.48 8.31 12.89
C ALA A 214 -13.84 9.74 12.44
N ALA A 215 -13.74 10.04 11.14
CA ALA A 215 -14.18 11.30 10.55
C ALA A 215 -15.72 11.40 10.38
N GLY A 216 -16.49 10.42 10.86
CA GLY A 216 -17.95 10.38 10.77
C GLY A 216 -18.49 10.01 9.38
N GLY A 217 -17.64 9.51 8.49
CA GLY A 217 -17.98 9.16 7.12
C GLY A 217 -18.36 7.69 6.92
N HIS A 218 -18.94 7.40 5.75
CA HIS A 218 -19.08 6.03 5.25
C HIS A 218 -17.72 5.43 4.91
N VAL A 219 -17.55 4.12 5.09
CA VAL A 219 -16.26 3.45 4.86
C VAL A 219 -16.37 2.49 3.69
N ALA A 220 -15.56 2.66 2.65
CA ALA A 220 -15.51 1.73 1.51
C ALA A 220 -14.84 0.41 1.92
N LEU A 221 -15.37 -0.74 1.46
CA LEU A 221 -14.77 -2.05 1.73
C LEU A 221 -13.34 -2.17 1.18
N THR A 222 -13.06 -1.50 0.06
CA THR A 222 -11.72 -1.42 -0.54
C THR A 222 -10.73 -0.70 0.36
N ALA A 223 -11.16 0.33 1.09
CA ALA A 223 -10.31 1.06 2.03
C ALA A 223 -9.93 0.18 3.24
N VAL A 224 -10.90 -0.58 3.79
CA VAL A 224 -10.63 -1.56 4.86
C VAL A 224 -9.66 -2.64 4.38
N THR A 225 -9.88 -3.15 3.17
CA THR A 225 -8.99 -4.17 2.56
C THR A 225 -7.56 -3.63 2.40
N ALA A 226 -7.41 -2.40 1.94
CA ALA A 226 -6.11 -1.75 1.77
C ALA A 226 -5.41 -1.52 3.12
N HIS A 227 -6.16 -1.11 4.15
CA HIS A 227 -5.64 -0.91 5.50
C HIS A 227 -5.11 -2.22 6.11
N LEU A 228 -5.92 -3.29 6.07
CA LEU A 228 -5.51 -4.61 6.58
C LEU A 228 -4.30 -5.15 5.82
N ALA A 229 -4.22 -4.95 4.50
CA ALA A 229 -3.10 -5.43 3.72
C ALA A 229 -1.81 -4.60 3.91
N ALA A 230 -1.91 -3.39 4.44
CA ALA A 230 -0.74 -2.61 4.86
C ALA A 230 -0.19 -3.11 6.20
N GLN A 231 -1.06 -3.57 7.11
CA GLN A 231 -0.68 -4.14 8.40
C GLN A 231 -0.22 -5.61 8.32
N HIS A 232 -0.75 -6.36 7.35
CA HIS A 232 -0.43 -7.78 7.13
C HIS A 232 0.07 -7.99 5.68
N PRO A 233 1.34 -7.71 5.37
CA PRO A 233 1.86 -7.73 4.00
C PRO A 233 1.82 -9.11 3.32
N LEU A 234 1.98 -10.18 4.10
CA LEU A 234 1.91 -11.56 3.59
C LEU A 234 0.48 -12.09 3.45
N TRP A 235 -0.53 -11.35 3.93
CA TRP A 235 -1.91 -11.77 3.82
C TRP A 235 -2.47 -11.49 2.42
N LYS A 236 -3.05 -12.53 1.79
CA LYS A 236 -3.63 -12.42 0.45
C LYS A 236 -4.90 -11.56 0.49
N ARG A 237 -4.82 -10.41 -0.17
CA ARG A 237 -5.95 -9.46 -0.32
C ARG A 237 -7.16 -10.14 -0.95
N SER A 238 -8.23 -10.31 -0.18
CA SER A 238 -9.49 -10.89 -0.66
C SER A 238 -10.67 -10.18 -0.02
N GLY A 239 -11.53 -9.57 -0.84
CA GLY A 239 -12.76 -8.92 -0.35
C GLY A 239 -13.69 -9.91 0.35
N LYS A 240 -13.71 -11.18 -0.07
CA LYS A 240 -14.48 -12.25 0.60
C LYS A 240 -13.95 -12.53 2.02
N ALA A 241 -12.63 -12.55 2.19
CA ALA A 241 -12.01 -12.74 3.49
C ALA A 241 -12.27 -11.55 4.43
N VAL A 242 -12.18 -10.31 3.92
CA VAL A 242 -12.55 -9.11 4.69
C VAL A 242 -14.01 -9.16 5.14
N LYS A 243 -14.94 -9.55 4.26
CA LYS A 243 -16.37 -9.68 4.62
C LYS A 243 -16.59 -10.73 5.71
N ALA A 244 -15.87 -11.85 5.67
CA ALA A 244 -15.93 -12.87 6.71
C ALA A 244 -15.45 -12.34 8.05
N LEU A 245 -14.28 -11.68 8.09
CA LEU A 245 -13.74 -11.05 9.30
C LEU A 245 -14.66 -9.97 9.87
N LEU A 246 -15.26 -9.14 9.00
CA LEU A 246 -16.23 -8.12 9.42
C LEU A 246 -17.53 -8.75 9.95
N GLY A 247 -17.98 -9.84 9.33
CA GLY A 247 -19.13 -10.62 9.81
C GLY A 247 -18.89 -11.23 11.19
N GLU A 248 -17.72 -11.84 11.41
CA GLU A 248 -17.30 -12.35 12.72
C GLU A 248 -17.16 -11.24 13.77
N ALA A 249 -16.73 -10.05 13.35
CA ALA A 249 -16.66 -8.87 14.21
C ALA A 249 -18.03 -8.19 14.46
N GLY A 250 -19.11 -8.70 13.88
CA GLY A 250 -20.46 -8.12 14.00
C GLY A 250 -20.65 -6.79 13.25
N VAL A 251 -19.77 -6.47 12.29
CA VAL A 251 -19.84 -5.25 11.46
C VAL A 251 -20.57 -5.55 10.15
N ARG A 252 -21.69 -4.86 9.92
CA ARG A 252 -22.51 -5.09 8.73
C ARG A 252 -21.93 -4.41 7.49
N VAL A 253 -21.75 -5.16 6.42
CA VAL A 253 -21.38 -4.64 5.09
C VAL A 253 -22.65 -4.49 4.24
N ARG A 254 -22.82 -3.34 3.58
CA ARG A 254 -23.95 -3.02 2.71
C ARG A 254 -23.48 -2.71 1.29
N GLY A 255 -24.30 -3.07 0.31
CA GLY A 255 -24.13 -2.57 -1.06
C GLY A 255 -24.67 -1.14 -1.22
N GLY A 256 -24.12 -0.38 -2.15
CA GLY A 256 -24.65 0.93 -2.55
C GLY A 256 -24.38 2.08 -1.57
N VAL A 257 -23.36 1.95 -0.72
CA VAL A 257 -22.94 3.00 0.21
C VAL A 257 -22.22 4.09 -0.57
N ARG A 258 -22.61 5.36 -0.39
CA ARG A 258 -21.97 6.48 -1.08
C ARG A 258 -20.71 6.91 -0.33
N VAL A 259 -19.55 6.68 -0.95
CA VAL A 259 -18.23 7.14 -0.46
C VAL A 259 -17.67 8.07 -1.52
N GLU A 260 -17.34 9.31 -1.14
CA GLU A 260 -16.81 10.33 -2.07
C GLU A 260 -17.68 10.54 -3.33
N GLY A 261 -19.00 10.44 -3.18
CA GLY A 261 -19.96 10.61 -4.28
C GLY A 261 -20.15 9.39 -5.18
N VAL A 262 -19.40 8.29 -4.96
CA VAL A 262 -19.53 7.05 -5.72
C VAL A 262 -20.25 5.99 -4.88
N SER A 263 -21.20 5.29 -5.51
CA SER A 263 -21.91 4.17 -4.90
C SER A 263 -21.04 2.92 -4.93
N VAL A 264 -20.59 2.44 -3.76
CA VAL A 264 -19.69 1.30 -3.61
C VAL A 264 -20.19 0.34 -2.53
N GLU A 265 -19.62 -0.86 -2.48
CA GLU A 265 -19.81 -1.74 -1.34
C GLU A 265 -19.00 -1.22 -0.15
N GLY A 266 -19.62 -1.13 1.03
CA GLY A 266 -19.00 -0.51 2.20
C GLY A 266 -19.79 -0.67 3.49
N ILE A 267 -19.36 0.04 4.53
CA ILE A 267 -19.98 0.11 5.84
C ILE A 267 -20.69 1.46 5.96
N HIS A 268 -21.98 1.43 6.34
CA HIS A 268 -22.73 2.65 6.60
C HIS A 268 -22.24 3.33 7.88
N ARG A 269 -22.42 4.65 8.02
CA ARG A 269 -21.97 5.40 9.20
C ARG A 269 -22.55 4.81 10.50
N ASP A 270 -23.82 4.43 10.47
CA ASP A 270 -24.53 3.86 11.63
C ASP A 270 -24.09 2.43 11.97
N ASP A 271 -23.41 1.74 11.05
CA ASP A 271 -22.87 0.39 11.28
C ASP A 271 -21.40 0.45 11.77
N VAL A 272 -20.80 1.64 11.87
CA VAL A 272 -19.45 1.80 12.42
C VAL A 272 -19.51 1.58 13.92
N PRO A 273 -18.80 0.58 14.47
CA PRO A 273 -18.83 0.31 15.90
C PRO A 273 -18.24 1.50 16.67
N PRO A 274 -18.73 1.80 17.89
CA PRO A 274 -18.13 2.83 18.71
C PRO A 274 -16.68 2.45 19.06
N LEU A 275 -15.83 3.47 19.19
CA LEU A 275 -14.48 3.29 19.75
C LEU A 275 -14.61 2.54 21.08
N PRO A 276 -13.79 1.49 21.32
CA PRO A 276 -13.77 0.87 22.63
C PRO A 276 -13.47 1.96 23.65
N SER A 277 -14.34 2.09 24.66
CA SER A 277 -14.06 2.99 25.77
C SER A 277 -12.67 2.62 26.31
N PRO A 278 -11.78 3.60 26.56
CA PRO A 278 -10.49 3.31 27.15
C PRO A 278 -10.76 2.59 28.49
N SER A 279 -10.55 1.28 28.53
CA SER A 279 -10.84 0.45 29.71
C SER A 279 -9.76 0.56 30.78
N GLY A 280 -8.72 1.35 30.54
CA GLY A 280 -7.80 1.76 31.57
C GLY A 280 -8.44 2.82 32.43
N ALA A 281 -8.47 2.61 33.75
CA ALA A 281 -8.52 3.73 34.69
C ALA A 281 -7.56 4.79 34.17
N ALA A 282 -8.03 6.03 33.99
CA ALA A 282 -7.19 7.15 33.55
C ALA A 282 -5.86 7.00 34.27
N PRO A 283 -4.72 6.91 33.55
CA PRO A 283 -3.44 6.53 34.15
C PRO A 283 -3.31 7.38 35.41
N GLY A 284 -3.42 6.72 36.57
CA GLY A 284 -3.38 7.42 37.83
C GLY A 284 -2.14 8.28 37.78
N SER A 285 -2.20 9.52 38.26
CA SER A 285 -1.01 10.35 38.34
C SER A 285 -0.01 9.61 39.23
N VAL A 286 0.84 8.78 38.63
CA VAL A 286 1.94 8.13 39.31
C VAL A 286 2.98 9.23 39.47
N VAL A 287 2.74 10.04 40.49
CA VAL A 287 3.75 10.93 41.03
C VAL A 287 4.76 9.98 41.68
N ALA A 288 5.85 9.70 40.98
CA ALA A 288 7.00 9.08 41.61
C ALA A 288 7.37 9.94 42.82
N ALA A 289 7.45 9.33 44.01
CA ALA A 289 7.69 10.02 45.26
C ALA A 289 8.91 10.95 45.14
N GLY A 290 8.66 12.27 45.19
CA GLY A 290 9.70 13.29 45.16
C GLY A 290 9.74 14.23 43.95
N GLN A 291 8.95 13.99 42.90
CA GLN A 291 8.80 14.99 41.82
C GLN A 291 7.47 15.74 41.96
N SER A 292 7.54 17.07 42.10
CA SER A 292 6.38 17.94 41.96
C SER A 292 5.79 17.74 40.56
N ASN A 293 4.49 17.44 40.51
CA ASN A 293 3.70 17.24 39.30
C ASN A 293 3.93 18.39 38.29
N ASN A 294 4.78 18.16 37.28
CA ASN A 294 5.10 19.13 36.22
C ASN A 294 4.08 19.10 35.07
N ASN A 295 3.08 18.24 35.14
CA ASN A 295 2.05 18.21 34.11
C ASN A 295 1.06 19.35 34.43
N ASN A 296 1.20 20.46 33.68
CA ASN A 296 0.17 21.49 33.45
C ASN A 296 0.29 22.85 34.21
N ALA A 297 1.45 23.24 34.73
CA ALA A 297 1.62 24.60 35.27
C ALA A 297 1.66 25.72 34.20
N ASN A 298 1.82 25.37 32.91
CA ASN A 298 1.87 26.32 31.80
C ASN A 298 0.49 26.65 31.18
N ASN A 299 -0.58 25.95 31.55
CA ASN A 299 -1.95 26.26 31.08
C ASN A 299 -2.84 26.88 32.16
N ALA A 300 -2.31 27.15 33.36
CA ALA A 300 -3.03 27.98 34.31
C ALA A 300 -3.18 29.37 33.68
N PRO A 301 -4.40 29.96 33.63
CA PRO A 301 -4.56 31.33 33.14
C PRO A 301 -3.72 32.22 34.05
N GLN A 302 -2.57 32.68 33.55
CA GLN A 302 -1.79 33.69 34.21
C GLN A 302 -2.57 34.99 34.12
N VAL A 303 -3.41 35.22 35.14
CA VAL A 303 -4.02 36.52 35.40
C VAL A 303 -2.93 37.42 35.97
N GLY A 304 -2.02 37.85 35.11
CA GLY A 304 -0.89 38.70 35.47
C GLY A 304 -0.24 39.22 34.20
N GLY A 305 -0.33 40.54 33.98
CA GLY A 305 0.13 41.23 32.77
C GLY A 305 1.66 41.23 32.63
N GLY A 306 2.22 40.07 32.29
CA GLY A 306 3.56 39.93 31.75
C GLY A 306 3.51 39.85 30.23
N GLU A 307 4.55 40.38 29.58
CA GLU A 307 4.78 40.33 28.14
C GLU A 307 4.50 38.92 27.59
N GLY A 308 3.69 38.85 26.53
CA GLY A 308 3.23 37.58 26.00
C GLY A 308 2.24 37.71 24.86
N PHE A 309 1.87 36.55 24.31
CA PHE A 309 0.89 36.43 23.25
C PHE A 309 -0.53 36.51 23.82
N ILE A 310 -1.26 37.57 23.49
CA ILE A 310 -2.66 37.75 23.90
C ILE A 310 -3.55 37.32 22.74
N THR A 311 -4.54 36.47 23.03
CA THR A 311 -5.61 36.19 22.06
C THR A 311 -6.64 37.32 22.06
N ARG A 312 -6.92 37.89 20.89
CA ARG A 312 -7.97 38.90 20.69
C ARG A 312 -8.93 38.45 19.59
N PRO A 313 -10.22 38.80 19.67
CA PRO A 313 -11.12 38.64 18.52
C PRO A 313 -10.55 39.37 17.30
N ASP A 314 -10.61 38.72 16.14
CA ASP A 314 -10.23 39.32 14.87
C ASP A 314 -11.20 40.47 14.55
N PRO A 315 -10.71 41.71 14.37
CA PRO A 315 -11.58 42.87 14.13
C PRO A 315 -12.38 42.75 12.83
N ASP A 316 -11.87 41.99 11.85
CA ASP A 316 -12.55 41.79 10.56
C ASP A 316 -13.51 40.59 10.60
N ASN A 317 -13.40 39.71 11.60
CA ASN A 317 -14.27 38.56 11.76
C ASN A 317 -14.37 38.08 13.21
N PRO A 318 -15.41 38.48 13.98
CA PRO A 318 -15.51 38.16 15.40
C PRO A 318 -15.65 36.65 15.72
N ALA A 319 -15.87 35.79 14.72
CA ALA A 319 -15.83 34.33 14.88
C ALA A 319 -14.40 33.75 14.85
N ARG A 320 -13.38 34.58 14.61
CA ARG A 320 -11.96 34.21 14.61
C ARG A 320 -11.22 34.89 15.76
N THR A 321 -10.21 34.21 16.26
CA THR A 321 -9.32 34.73 17.30
C THR A 321 -7.92 34.85 16.73
N ILE A 322 -7.31 36.03 16.84
CA ILE A 322 -5.92 36.28 16.46
C ILE A 322 -5.03 36.29 17.70
N VAL A 323 -3.80 35.84 17.53
CA VAL A 323 -2.77 35.85 18.58
C VAL A 323 -1.90 37.08 18.33
N VAL A 324 -1.91 38.04 19.23
CA VAL A 324 -1.15 39.30 19.12
C VAL A 324 -0.01 39.27 20.13
N HIS A 325 1.21 39.51 19.68
CA HIS A 325 2.34 39.68 20.57
C HIS A 325 2.36 41.13 21.10
N THR A 326 2.19 41.32 22.40
CA THR A 326 2.40 42.64 23.02
C THR A 326 3.83 42.72 23.51
N ALA A 327 4.67 43.52 22.83
CA ALA A 327 5.95 43.96 23.35
C ALA A 327 5.71 45.16 24.30
N ALA A 328 6.41 45.22 25.44
CA ALA A 328 6.38 46.40 26.31
C ALA A 328 7.12 47.60 25.69
#